data_AF-A0A2M9ZTI9-F1
#
_entry.id   AF-A0A2M9ZTI9-F1
#
_cell.length_a   1.000
_cell.length_b   1.000
_cell.length_c   1.000
_cell.angle_alpha   90.00
_cell.angle_beta   90.00
_cell.angle_gamma   90.00
#
_symmetry.space_group_name_H-M   'P 1'
#
loop_
_entity.id
_entity.type
_entity.pdbx_description
1 polymer ?
#
loop_
_entity_poly.entity_id
_entity_poly.type
_entity_poly.pdbx_seq_one_letter_code
_entity_poly.pdbx_strand_id
1 'polypeptide(L)'
;MPQEYLVMEKYLTFKSQELLTEQSTIAEVFGWNSIHRNQMNFFLNLDTPLNKINGEFKNMSIFYVTVMLLRIPFKFESVYILLNKGYYLESLPIIRKLYEIFIKIRYFMKFPDKAEDHLVNGKRTKFKVLFNEFSTVEDVFYQRYYGKLLSELVHGGLGEVTFTLDREFDYAHRSNKLDMKMLSFPLNMYHFILIGYINLVKELERNYNLLLSTDFEQDRNLFEVYMSNWQKSQLESFPENKEFFEYLTPIITF
;
A
#
# COMPACT_ATOMS: atom_id res chain seq x y z
N MET A 1 -8.50 44.10 -7.11
CA MET A 1 -7.80 43.00 -7.82
C MET A 1 -8.87 42.07 -8.38
N PRO A 2 -8.82 41.64 -9.66
CA PRO A 2 -9.82 40.72 -10.21
C PRO A 2 -9.78 39.38 -9.47
N GLN A 3 -10.92 38.73 -9.31
CA GLN A 3 -11.08 37.47 -8.55
C GLN A 3 -10.17 36.35 -9.08
N GLU A 4 -9.87 36.35 -10.38
CA GLU A 4 -8.97 35.40 -11.05
C GLU A 4 -7.51 35.51 -10.57
N TYR A 5 -7.02 36.73 -10.28
CA TYR A 5 -5.67 36.93 -9.77
C TYR A 5 -5.51 36.35 -8.37
N LEU A 6 -6.54 36.50 -7.52
CA LEU A 6 -6.53 35.95 -6.16
C LEU A 6 -6.56 34.41 -6.16
N VAL A 7 -7.23 33.79 -7.13
CA VAL A 7 -7.24 32.33 -7.29
C VAL A 7 -5.86 31.83 -7.74
N MET A 8 -5.25 32.51 -8.72
CA MET A 8 -3.92 32.15 -9.22
C MET A 8 -2.84 32.29 -8.13
N GLU A 9 -2.85 33.38 -7.36
CA GLU A 9 -1.92 33.60 -6.26
C GLU A 9 -2.02 32.48 -5.20
N LYS A 10 -3.24 32.14 -4.77
CA LYS A 10 -3.47 31.03 -3.84
C LYS A 10 -2.97 29.69 -4.38
N TYR A 11 -3.13 29.44 -5.68
CA TYR A 11 -2.63 28.22 -6.33
C TYR A 11 -1.10 28.18 -6.35
N LEU A 12 -0.44 29.29 -6.68
CA LEU A 12 1.02 29.38 -6.68
C LEU A 12 1.61 29.20 -5.29
N THR A 13 1.02 29.81 -4.26
CA THR A 13 1.41 29.59 -2.86
C THR A 13 1.26 28.12 -2.47
N PHE A 14 0.15 27.49 -2.83
CA PHE A 14 -0.09 26.07 -2.58
C PHE A 14 0.96 25.18 -3.25
N LYS A 15 1.32 25.46 -4.51
CA LYS A 15 2.35 24.70 -5.23
C LYS A 15 3.76 24.91 -4.69
N SER A 16 4.08 26.11 -4.21
CA SER A 16 5.34 26.36 -3.52
C SER A 16 5.44 25.55 -2.22
N GLN A 17 4.35 25.45 -1.44
CA GLN A 17 4.31 24.63 -0.22
C GLN A 17 4.43 23.14 -0.53
N GLU A 18 3.74 22.64 -1.57
CA GLU A 18 3.88 21.24 -2.03
C GLU A 18 5.34 20.90 -2.33
N LEU A 19 6.06 21.77 -3.05
CA LEU A 19 7.46 21.57 -3.39
C LEU A 19 8.38 21.58 -2.16
N LEU A 20 8.13 22.50 -1.22
CA LEU A 20 8.89 22.56 0.04
C LEU A 20 8.67 21.28 0.86
N THR A 21 7.43 20.81 0.97
CA THR A 21 7.10 19.56 1.66
C THR A 21 7.76 18.37 1.00
N GLU A 22 7.79 18.30 -0.33
CA GLU A 22 8.50 17.26 -1.07
C GLU A 22 10.00 17.27 -0.74
N GLN A 23 10.65 18.44 -0.77
CA GLN A 23 12.07 18.58 -0.41
C GLN A 23 12.35 18.21 1.05
N SER A 24 11.51 18.67 1.99
CA SER A 24 11.64 18.38 3.41
C SER A 24 11.41 16.90 3.71
N THR A 25 10.37 16.28 3.16
CA THR A 25 10.11 14.84 3.31
C THR A 25 11.28 14.03 2.76
N ILE A 26 11.87 14.49 1.64
CA ILE A 26 13.03 13.84 1.05
C ILE A 26 14.24 13.85 1.99
N ALA A 27 14.44 14.96 2.71
CA ALA A 27 15.56 15.15 3.62
C ALA A 27 15.35 14.50 5.00
N GLU A 28 14.14 14.57 5.55
CA GLU A 28 13.83 14.14 6.92
C GLU A 28 13.57 12.63 7.03
N VAL A 29 13.01 12.00 6.00
CA VAL A 29 12.78 10.56 5.97
C VAL A 29 13.99 9.87 5.34
N PHE A 30 15.10 9.85 6.07
CA PHE A 30 16.37 9.36 5.56
C PHE A 30 16.27 7.92 4.99
N GLY A 31 16.74 7.74 3.76
CA GLY A 31 16.72 6.46 3.04
C GLY A 31 15.47 6.20 2.18
N TRP A 32 14.31 6.78 2.52
CA TRP A 32 13.03 6.51 1.85
C TRP A 32 13.05 6.69 0.32
N ASN A 33 13.73 7.73 -0.19
CA ASN A 33 13.74 8.03 -1.64
C ASN A 33 14.69 7.13 -2.45
N SER A 34 15.83 6.75 -1.85
CA SER A 34 16.73 5.76 -2.44
C SER A 34 16.04 4.40 -2.50
N ILE A 35 15.25 4.09 -1.48
CA ILE A 35 14.50 2.84 -1.37
C ILE A 35 13.30 2.84 -2.32
N HIS A 36 12.58 3.95 -2.50
CA HIS A 36 11.51 4.04 -3.49
C HIS A 36 12.00 3.82 -4.92
N ARG A 37 13.15 4.37 -5.30
CA ARG A 37 13.71 4.12 -6.63
C ARG A 37 13.99 2.62 -6.83
N ASN A 38 14.58 1.95 -5.85
CA ASN A 38 14.84 0.52 -5.91
C ASN A 38 13.54 -0.30 -5.85
N GLN A 39 12.53 0.12 -5.06
CA GLN A 39 11.19 -0.46 -5.01
C GLN A 39 10.50 -0.38 -6.37
N MET A 40 10.46 0.80 -6.99
CA MET A 40 9.84 1.01 -8.29
C MET A 40 10.57 0.27 -9.40
N ASN A 41 11.90 0.28 -9.39
CA ASN A 41 12.69 -0.50 -10.34
C ASN A 41 12.40 -2.01 -10.18
N PHE A 42 12.43 -2.53 -8.95
CA PHE A 42 12.00 -3.88 -8.65
C PHE A 42 10.57 -4.15 -9.19
N PHE A 43 9.61 -3.27 -8.91
CA PHE A 43 8.22 -3.44 -9.35
C PHE A 43 8.01 -3.37 -10.86
N LEU A 44 8.72 -2.49 -11.56
CA LEU A 44 8.66 -2.35 -13.02
C LEU A 44 9.37 -3.52 -13.72
N ASN A 45 10.43 -4.07 -13.11
CA ASN A 45 11.17 -5.22 -13.63
C ASN A 45 10.42 -6.55 -13.46
N LEU A 46 9.25 -6.56 -12.81
CA LEU A 46 8.39 -7.74 -12.73
C LEU A 46 7.61 -8.04 -14.00
N ASP A 47 7.66 -7.16 -14.99
CA ASP A 47 6.98 -7.39 -16.28
C ASP A 47 7.43 -8.71 -16.93
N THR A 48 8.72 -9.01 -16.92
CA THR A 48 9.25 -10.25 -17.51
C THR A 48 8.73 -11.52 -16.82
N PRO A 49 8.81 -11.65 -15.48
CA PRO A 49 8.17 -12.75 -14.76
C PRO A 49 6.64 -12.80 -14.93
N LEU A 50 5.96 -11.65 -14.94
CA LEU A 50 4.51 -11.59 -15.10
C LEU A 50 4.07 -12.04 -16.50
N ASN A 51 4.82 -11.71 -17.55
CA ASN A 51 4.56 -12.19 -18.91
C ASN A 51 4.67 -13.71 -19.03
N LYS A 52 5.54 -14.35 -18.24
CA LYS A 52 5.63 -15.81 -18.18
C LYS A 52 4.38 -16.43 -17.55
N ILE A 53 3.89 -15.87 -16.44
CA ILE A 53 2.61 -16.27 -15.83
C ILE A 53 1.45 -16.02 -16.79
N ASN A 54 1.47 -14.89 -17.50
CA ASN A 54 0.47 -14.50 -18.48
C ASN A 54 0.36 -15.50 -19.64
N GLY A 55 1.49 -16.03 -20.14
CA GLY A 55 1.52 -17.00 -21.23
C GLY A 55 0.82 -18.34 -20.95
N GLU A 56 0.47 -18.63 -19.69
CA GLU A 56 -0.16 -19.86 -19.24
C GLU A 56 -1.70 -19.76 -19.11
N PHE A 57 -2.39 -18.95 -19.93
CA PHE A 57 -3.85 -18.68 -19.90
C PHE A 57 -4.80 -19.90 -20.01
N LYS A 58 -4.72 -20.85 -19.10
CA LYS A 58 -5.64 -21.99 -18.97
C LYS A 58 -6.42 -21.94 -17.66
N ASN A 59 -6.07 -21.03 -16.74
CA ASN A 59 -6.68 -20.90 -15.41
C ASN A 59 -7.09 -19.44 -15.15
N MET A 60 -8.39 -19.21 -14.92
CA MET A 60 -8.93 -17.86 -14.65
C MET A 60 -8.37 -17.21 -13.38
N SER A 61 -7.93 -18.00 -12.40
CA SER A 61 -7.25 -17.48 -11.21
C SER A 61 -5.90 -16.86 -11.57
N ILE A 62 -5.12 -17.55 -12.40
CA ILE A 62 -3.82 -17.06 -12.88
C ILE A 62 -4.00 -15.76 -13.67
N PHE A 63 -4.96 -15.73 -14.61
CA PHE A 63 -5.33 -14.51 -15.33
C PHE A 63 -5.64 -13.35 -14.37
N TYR A 64 -6.48 -13.61 -13.36
CA TYR A 64 -6.91 -12.60 -12.41
C TYR A 64 -5.77 -12.04 -11.57
N VAL A 65 -4.93 -12.94 -11.05
CA VAL A 65 -3.74 -12.61 -10.27
C VAL A 65 -2.78 -11.74 -11.11
N THR A 66 -2.50 -12.13 -12.35
CA THR A 66 -1.63 -11.35 -13.26
C THR A 66 -2.18 -9.96 -13.54
N VAL A 67 -3.47 -9.81 -13.84
CA VAL A 67 -4.10 -8.50 -14.08
C VAL A 67 -4.01 -7.60 -12.85
N MET A 68 -4.15 -8.17 -11.65
CA MET A 68 -3.98 -7.41 -10.42
C MET A 68 -2.52 -6.99 -10.21
N LEU A 69 -1.58 -7.90 -10.41
CA LEU A 69 -0.14 -7.66 -10.24
C LEU A 69 0.37 -6.53 -11.14
N LEU A 70 -0.07 -6.49 -12.41
CA LEU A 70 0.29 -5.42 -13.35
C LEU A 70 -0.12 -4.01 -12.89
N ARG A 71 -1.09 -3.89 -11.97
CA ARG A 71 -1.60 -2.60 -11.48
C ARG A 71 -0.99 -2.17 -10.15
N ILE A 72 -0.34 -3.07 -9.44
CA ILE A 72 0.22 -2.78 -8.11
C ILE A 72 1.37 -1.76 -8.15
N PRO A 73 2.35 -1.83 -9.09
CA PRO A 73 3.47 -0.89 -9.15
C PRO A 73 3.01 0.58 -9.18
N PHE A 74 2.06 0.90 -10.07
CA PHE A 74 1.53 2.26 -10.21
C PHE A 74 0.78 2.75 -8.97
N LYS A 75 0.19 1.83 -8.20
CA LYS A 75 -0.47 2.18 -6.92
C LYS A 75 0.55 2.49 -5.84
N PHE A 76 1.66 1.74 -5.78
CA PHE A 76 2.74 2.05 -4.87
C PHE A 76 3.36 3.42 -5.18
N GLU A 77 3.65 3.68 -6.46
CA GLU A 77 4.13 4.99 -6.93
C GLU A 77 3.16 6.13 -6.55
N SER A 78 1.87 5.92 -6.75
CA SER A 78 0.85 6.91 -6.40
C SER A 78 0.86 7.23 -4.90
N VAL A 79 0.95 6.20 -4.04
CA VAL A 79 1.04 6.42 -2.58
C VAL A 79 2.33 7.18 -2.24
N TYR A 80 3.47 6.78 -2.79
CA TYR A 80 4.73 7.47 -2.56
C TYR A 80 4.66 8.96 -2.93
N ILE A 81 4.13 9.29 -4.11
CA ILE A 81 3.98 10.68 -4.55
C ILE A 81 3.10 11.46 -3.59
N LEU A 82 1.97 10.89 -3.16
CA LEU A 82 1.06 11.54 -2.24
C LEU A 82 1.70 11.78 -0.87
N LEU A 83 2.41 10.79 -0.32
CA LEU A 83 3.08 10.91 0.98
C LEU A 83 4.17 11.99 0.95
N ASN A 84 5.01 12.02 -0.09
CA ASN A 84 6.06 13.04 -0.19
C ASN A 84 5.52 14.46 -0.32
N LYS A 85 4.32 14.62 -0.88
CA LYS A 85 3.68 15.91 -1.08
C LYS A 85 2.79 16.34 0.07
N GLY A 86 2.68 15.54 1.14
CA GLY A 86 1.86 15.82 2.32
C GLY A 86 0.39 15.38 2.22
N TYR A 87 0.00 14.71 1.14
CA TYR A 87 -1.37 14.25 0.87
C TYR A 87 -1.68 12.92 1.60
N TYR A 88 -1.53 12.93 2.92
CA TYR A 88 -1.60 11.73 3.76
C TYR A 88 -2.97 11.08 3.75
N LEU A 89 -4.04 11.87 3.86
CA LEU A 89 -5.42 11.38 3.84
C LEU A 89 -5.76 10.75 2.49
N GLU A 90 -5.37 11.40 1.40
CA GLU A 90 -5.61 10.96 0.03
C GLU A 90 -4.84 9.68 -0.32
N SER A 91 -3.74 9.40 0.39
CA SER A 91 -2.98 8.14 0.25
C SER A 91 -3.74 6.92 0.80
N LEU A 92 -4.57 7.10 1.85
CA LEU A 92 -5.25 6.01 2.57
C LEU A 92 -6.22 5.20 1.69
N PRO A 93 -7.07 5.79 0.82
CA PRO A 93 -7.87 5.01 -0.13
C PRO A 93 -7.04 4.10 -1.03
N ILE A 94 -5.86 4.55 -1.47
CA ILE A 94 -4.99 3.75 -2.35
C ILE A 94 -4.31 2.63 -1.55
N ILE A 95 -3.83 2.93 -0.34
CA ILE A 95 -3.29 1.94 0.59
C ILE A 95 -4.34 0.85 0.89
N ARG A 96 -5.56 1.22 1.25
CA ARG A 96 -6.67 0.28 1.42
C ARG A 96 -6.85 -0.59 0.17
N LYS A 97 -6.79 0.03 -1.01
CA LYS A 97 -6.98 -0.71 -2.26
C LYS A 97 -5.88 -1.75 -2.48
N LEU A 98 -4.65 -1.45 -2.08
CA LEU A 98 -3.56 -2.42 -2.08
C LEU A 98 -3.89 -3.60 -1.16
N TYR A 99 -4.27 -3.37 0.10
CA TYR A 99 -4.69 -4.45 1.01
C TYR A 99 -5.82 -5.33 0.43
N GLU A 100 -6.81 -4.72 -0.23
CA GLU A 100 -7.88 -5.45 -0.92
C GLU A 100 -7.41 -6.29 -2.11
N ILE A 101 -6.38 -5.83 -2.82
CA ILE A 101 -5.79 -6.59 -3.94
C ILE A 101 -5.02 -7.79 -3.39
N PHE A 102 -4.23 -7.58 -2.35
CA PHE A 102 -3.41 -8.62 -1.74
C PHE A 102 -4.24 -9.78 -1.19
N ILE A 103 -5.27 -9.46 -0.40
CA ILE A 103 -6.14 -10.50 0.15
C ILE A 103 -6.86 -11.29 -0.94
N LYS A 104 -7.20 -10.65 -2.07
CA LYS A 104 -7.79 -11.33 -3.23
C LYS A 104 -6.79 -12.22 -3.94
N ILE A 105 -5.58 -11.74 -4.21
CA ILE A 105 -4.51 -12.55 -4.80
C ILE A 105 -4.31 -13.79 -3.94
N ARG A 106 -4.12 -13.62 -2.63
CA ARG A 106 -3.94 -14.72 -1.70
C ARG A 106 -5.11 -15.71 -1.73
N TYR A 107 -6.34 -15.20 -1.66
CA TYR A 107 -7.54 -16.03 -1.69
C TYR A 107 -7.67 -16.85 -2.97
N PHE A 108 -7.47 -16.24 -4.14
CA PHE A 108 -7.64 -16.93 -5.41
C PHE A 108 -6.45 -17.82 -5.78
N MET A 109 -5.25 -17.56 -5.26
CA MET A 109 -4.16 -18.53 -5.31
C MET A 109 -4.50 -19.80 -4.52
N LYS A 110 -5.16 -19.67 -3.36
CA LYS A 110 -5.62 -20.82 -2.56
C LYS A 110 -6.85 -21.53 -3.13
N PHE A 111 -7.80 -20.77 -3.68
CA PHE A 111 -9.07 -21.27 -4.22
C PHE A 111 -9.26 -20.87 -5.69
N PRO A 112 -8.51 -21.48 -6.62
CA PRO A 112 -8.53 -21.08 -8.02
C PRO A 112 -9.91 -21.17 -8.67
N ASP A 113 -10.68 -22.21 -8.34
CA ASP A 113 -12.04 -22.42 -8.88
C ASP A 113 -13.01 -21.29 -8.48
N LYS A 114 -12.74 -20.58 -7.38
CA LYS A 114 -13.57 -19.44 -6.94
C LYS A 114 -13.29 -18.18 -7.75
N ALA A 115 -12.18 -18.10 -8.47
CA ALA A 115 -11.83 -16.91 -9.26
C ALA A 115 -12.78 -16.74 -10.45
N GLU A 116 -13.12 -17.84 -11.13
CA GLU A 116 -14.07 -17.82 -12.25
C GLU A 116 -15.46 -17.37 -11.79
N ASP A 117 -15.93 -17.92 -10.66
CA ASP A 117 -17.20 -17.53 -10.04
C ASP A 117 -17.23 -16.03 -9.68
N HIS A 118 -16.11 -15.49 -9.18
CA HIS A 118 -15.97 -14.10 -8.78
C HIS A 118 -15.99 -13.12 -9.97
N LEU A 119 -15.47 -13.55 -11.12
CA LEU A 119 -15.22 -12.66 -12.26
C LEU A 119 -16.28 -12.76 -13.33
N VAL A 120 -16.69 -13.98 -13.67
CA VAL A 120 -17.51 -14.27 -14.85
C VAL A 120 -18.95 -14.57 -14.43
N ASN A 121 -19.13 -15.40 -13.39
CA ASN A 121 -20.46 -15.91 -13.04
C ASN A 121 -21.26 -14.98 -12.12
N GLY A 122 -20.77 -13.77 -11.86
CA GLY A 122 -21.43 -12.77 -11.00
C GLY A 122 -21.54 -13.15 -9.52
N LYS A 123 -20.96 -14.29 -9.10
CA LYS A 123 -20.94 -14.76 -7.71
C LYS A 123 -19.78 -14.14 -6.95
N ARG A 124 -19.86 -12.83 -6.73
CA ARG A 124 -18.79 -12.07 -6.08
C ARG A 124 -18.56 -12.52 -4.63
N THR A 125 -17.39 -13.10 -4.37
CA THR A 125 -16.89 -13.35 -3.01
C THR A 125 -16.85 -12.06 -2.20
N LYS A 126 -17.55 -12.05 -1.06
CA LYS A 126 -17.60 -10.90 -0.15
C LYS A 126 -16.24 -10.69 0.51
N PHE A 127 -15.83 -9.44 0.74
CA PHE A 127 -14.58 -9.13 1.44
C PHE A 127 -14.49 -9.79 2.82
N LYS A 128 -15.60 -9.85 3.57
CA LYS A 128 -15.64 -10.56 4.85
C LYS A 128 -15.13 -12.00 4.74
N VAL A 129 -15.54 -12.72 3.70
CA VAL A 129 -15.09 -14.10 3.43
C VAL A 129 -13.60 -14.12 3.12
N LEU A 130 -13.13 -13.21 2.26
CA LEU A 130 -11.71 -13.12 1.87
C LEU A 130 -10.79 -12.86 3.08
N PHE A 131 -11.16 -11.93 3.96
CA PHE A 131 -10.37 -11.56 5.13
C PHE A 131 -10.42 -12.63 6.22
N ASN A 132 -11.60 -13.19 6.51
CA ASN A 132 -11.75 -14.18 7.56
C ASN A 132 -11.06 -15.50 7.25
N GLU A 133 -10.94 -15.87 5.97
CA GLU A 133 -10.25 -17.08 5.51
C GLU A 133 -8.84 -17.22 6.09
N PHE A 134 -8.17 -16.09 6.28
CA PHE A 134 -6.79 -16.04 6.70
C PHE A 134 -6.62 -15.63 8.17
N SER A 135 -7.71 -15.31 8.85
CA SER A 135 -7.66 -14.95 10.25
C SER A 135 -7.61 -16.20 11.13
N THR A 136 -6.77 -16.15 12.15
CA THR A 136 -6.75 -17.16 13.22
C THR A 136 -7.89 -16.96 14.23
N VAL A 137 -8.58 -15.82 14.20
CA VAL A 137 -9.68 -15.48 15.10
C VAL A 137 -10.88 -15.01 14.28
N GLU A 138 -11.90 -15.85 14.21
CA GLU A 138 -13.10 -15.62 13.40
C GLU A 138 -13.72 -14.24 13.67
N ASP A 139 -14.09 -13.52 12.60
CA ASP A 139 -14.75 -12.21 12.61
C ASP A 139 -14.00 -11.02 13.25
N VAL A 140 -12.87 -11.23 13.91
CA VAL A 140 -12.09 -10.14 14.54
C VAL A 140 -11.30 -9.37 13.49
N PHE A 141 -10.70 -10.08 12.54
CA PHE A 141 -9.80 -9.46 11.58
C PHE A 141 -10.53 -8.55 10.58
N TYR A 142 -11.60 -9.04 9.96
CA TYR A 142 -12.40 -8.22 9.06
C TYR A 142 -12.98 -7.00 9.78
N GLN A 143 -13.54 -7.16 10.98
CA GLN A 143 -14.18 -6.04 11.68
C GLN A 143 -13.17 -5.00 12.17
N ARG A 144 -12.08 -5.43 12.83
CA ARG A 144 -11.09 -4.49 13.37
C ARG A 144 -10.25 -3.85 12.28
N TYR A 145 -9.78 -4.64 11.32
CA TYR A 145 -8.86 -4.15 10.32
C TYR A 145 -9.58 -3.55 9.11
N TYR A 146 -10.45 -4.32 8.45
CA TYR A 146 -11.13 -3.79 7.27
C TYR A 146 -12.25 -2.81 7.62
N GLY A 147 -13.10 -3.16 8.60
CA GLY A 147 -14.22 -2.33 9.02
C GLY A 147 -13.77 -1.03 9.68
N LYS A 148 -13.07 -1.11 10.81
CA LYS A 148 -12.66 0.08 11.56
C LYS A 148 -11.45 0.78 10.95
N LEU A 149 -10.33 0.08 10.80
CA LEU A 149 -9.09 0.75 10.36
C LEU A 149 -9.17 1.21 8.90
N LEU A 150 -9.52 0.33 7.96
CA LEU A 150 -9.49 0.68 6.54
C LEU A 150 -10.77 1.39 6.06
N SER A 151 -11.94 1.07 6.61
CA SER A 151 -13.21 1.60 6.10
C SER A 151 -13.70 2.83 6.84
N GLU A 152 -13.65 2.88 8.17
CA GLU A 152 -14.07 4.08 8.92
C GLU A 152 -13.08 5.23 8.77
N LEU A 153 -11.77 4.98 8.74
CA LEU A 153 -10.80 6.06 8.47
C LEU A 153 -10.97 6.64 7.06
N VAL A 154 -11.28 5.81 6.07
CA VAL A 154 -11.37 6.26 4.67
C VAL A 154 -12.75 6.84 4.30
N HIS A 155 -13.83 6.40 4.94
CA HIS A 155 -15.20 6.80 4.58
C HIS A 155 -16.07 7.31 5.73
N GLY A 156 -15.68 7.10 6.98
CA GLY A 156 -16.49 7.43 8.15
C GLY A 156 -16.29 8.85 8.68
N GLY A 157 -15.59 9.72 7.95
CA GLY A 157 -15.24 11.08 8.40
C GLY A 157 -14.18 11.12 9.50
N LEU A 158 -13.82 10.00 10.13
CA LEU A 158 -12.75 9.93 11.14
C LEU A 158 -11.38 10.31 10.58
N GLY A 159 -11.05 9.86 9.36
CA GLY A 159 -9.83 10.28 8.68
C GLY A 159 -9.84 11.79 8.38
N GLU A 160 -10.96 12.32 7.88
CA GLU A 160 -11.10 13.76 7.68
C GLU A 160 -10.87 14.52 8.98
N VAL A 161 -11.55 14.14 10.07
CA VAL A 161 -11.37 14.74 11.41
C VAL A 161 -9.92 14.65 11.89
N THR A 162 -9.27 13.50 11.71
CA THR A 162 -7.92 13.25 12.24
C THR A 162 -6.83 13.98 11.44
N PHE A 163 -7.00 14.08 10.13
CA PHE A 163 -5.99 14.64 9.22
C PHE A 163 -6.25 16.11 8.83
N THR A 164 -7.45 16.64 9.10
CA THR A 164 -7.80 18.02 8.70
C THR A 164 -8.12 18.95 9.86
N LEU A 165 -8.65 18.47 11.00
CA LEU A 165 -9.06 19.37 12.07
C LEU A 165 -7.90 19.74 12.98
N ASP A 166 -7.55 21.02 12.97
CA ASP A 166 -6.68 21.61 13.99
C ASP A 166 -7.53 21.94 15.23
N ARG A 167 -7.42 21.11 16.27
CA ARG A 167 -8.24 21.24 17.50
C ARG A 167 -8.04 22.57 18.22
N GLU A 168 -6.97 23.29 17.92
CA GLU A 168 -6.65 24.57 18.55
C GLU A 168 -7.24 25.78 17.82
N PHE A 169 -7.67 25.65 16.55
CA PHE A 169 -7.95 26.84 15.72
C PHE A 169 -9.23 26.82 14.87
N ASP A 170 -10.15 25.86 15.05
CA ASP A 170 -11.46 25.83 14.36
C ASP A 170 -11.39 25.91 12.81
N TYR A 171 -10.23 25.59 12.21
CA TYR A 171 -10.05 25.52 10.76
C TYR A 171 -9.58 24.13 10.30
N ALA A 172 -9.92 23.79 9.05
CA ALA A 172 -9.38 22.61 8.37
C ALA A 172 -8.01 22.93 7.74
N HIS A 173 -6.95 22.23 8.14
CA HIS A 173 -5.65 22.28 7.47
C HIS A 173 -5.72 21.65 6.08
N ARG A 174 -4.92 22.20 5.16
CA ARG A 174 -4.74 21.62 3.81
C ARG A 174 -3.54 20.67 3.83
N SER A 175 -3.74 19.47 3.30
CA SER A 175 -2.84 18.31 3.27
C SER A 175 -1.65 18.45 2.31
N ASN A 176 -0.87 19.53 2.39
CA ASN A 176 0.34 19.68 1.57
C ASN A 176 1.56 20.20 2.36
N LYS A 177 1.52 20.09 3.68
CA LYS A 177 2.60 20.42 4.60
C LYS A 177 3.13 19.16 5.27
N LEU A 178 4.44 19.12 5.50
CA LEU A 178 5.04 18.01 6.22
C LEU A 178 4.52 17.96 7.66
N ASP A 179 3.95 16.82 8.03
CA ASP A 179 3.54 16.51 9.40
C ASP A 179 3.94 15.05 9.70
N MET A 180 4.98 14.89 10.53
CA MET A 180 5.53 13.58 10.87
C MET A 180 4.54 12.71 11.64
N LYS A 181 3.62 13.30 12.41
CA LYS A 181 2.59 12.55 13.14
C LYS A 181 1.58 12.00 12.14
N MET A 182 1.09 12.83 11.22
CA MET A 182 0.15 12.39 10.19
C MET A 182 0.79 11.42 9.19
N LEU A 183 2.06 11.60 8.83
CA LEU A 183 2.79 10.71 7.92
C LEU A 183 2.98 9.31 8.51
N SER A 184 3.22 9.19 9.82
CA SER A 184 3.59 7.92 10.47
C SER A 184 2.62 6.77 10.18
N PHE A 185 1.32 7.04 10.24
CA PHE A 185 0.28 6.04 10.04
C PHE A 185 0.23 5.47 8.61
N PRO A 186 -0.01 6.27 7.55
CA PRO A 186 -0.02 5.74 6.19
C PRO A 186 1.36 5.21 5.77
N LEU A 187 2.46 5.76 6.28
CA LEU A 187 3.80 5.23 6.02
C LEU A 187 3.96 3.81 6.57
N ASN A 188 3.54 3.55 7.81
CA ASN A 188 3.59 2.22 8.41
C ASN A 188 2.69 1.23 7.66
N MET A 189 1.48 1.66 7.27
CA MET A 189 0.59 0.83 6.46
C MET A 189 1.19 0.51 5.08
N TYR A 190 1.83 1.48 4.44
CA TYR A 190 2.50 1.34 3.15
C TYR A 190 3.69 0.38 3.24
N HIS A 191 4.58 0.56 4.21
CA HIS A 191 5.69 -0.35 4.47
C HIS A 191 5.22 -1.79 4.69
N PHE A 192 4.18 -1.98 5.48
CA PHE A 192 3.67 -3.30 5.76
C PHE A 192 3.16 -4.01 4.48
N ILE A 193 2.44 -3.31 3.60
CA ILE A 193 1.97 -3.91 2.36
C ILE A 193 3.10 -4.16 1.34
N LEU A 194 4.19 -3.38 1.38
CA LEU A 194 5.39 -3.65 0.59
C LEU A 194 6.06 -4.97 1.00
N ILE A 195 6.11 -5.29 2.30
CA ILE A 195 6.59 -6.60 2.78
C ILE A 195 5.75 -7.71 2.17
N GLY A 196 4.42 -7.55 2.17
CA GLY A 196 3.52 -8.50 1.53
C GLY A 196 3.81 -8.70 0.06
N TYR A 197 4.15 -7.63 -0.66
CA TYR A 197 4.49 -7.74 -2.06
C TYR A 197 5.70 -8.65 -2.28
N ILE A 198 6.74 -8.48 -1.48
CA ILE A 198 7.94 -9.32 -1.60
C ILE A 198 7.64 -10.78 -1.31
N ASN A 199 6.84 -11.04 -0.26
CA ASN A 199 6.42 -12.39 0.05
C ASN A 199 5.61 -13.01 -1.10
N LEU A 200 4.73 -12.23 -1.73
CA LEU A 200 4.00 -12.65 -2.92
C LEU A 200 4.94 -12.99 -4.08
N VAL A 201 5.93 -12.13 -4.38
CA VAL A 201 6.91 -12.40 -5.44
C VAL A 201 7.68 -13.69 -5.17
N LYS A 202 8.14 -13.91 -3.93
CA LYS A 202 8.81 -15.16 -3.53
C LYS A 202 7.92 -16.39 -3.71
N GLU A 203 6.64 -16.26 -3.39
CA GLU A 203 5.68 -17.33 -3.57
C GLU A 203 5.44 -17.63 -5.06
N LEU A 204 5.35 -16.59 -5.89
CA LEU A 204 5.24 -16.74 -7.34
C LEU A 204 6.51 -17.36 -7.95
N GLU A 205 7.69 -16.97 -7.49
CA GLU A 205 8.96 -17.56 -7.91
C GLU A 205 8.98 -19.08 -7.62
N ARG A 206 8.59 -19.46 -6.40
CA ARG A 206 8.54 -20.86 -5.95
C ARG A 206 7.54 -21.70 -6.76
N ASN A 207 6.36 -21.15 -7.03
CA ASN A 207 5.27 -21.91 -7.65
C ASN A 207 5.32 -21.93 -9.18
N TYR A 208 5.92 -20.91 -9.81
CA TYR A 208 5.92 -20.75 -11.27
C TYR A 208 7.33 -20.78 -11.90
N ASN A 209 8.37 -21.11 -11.10
CA ASN A 209 9.77 -21.18 -11.55
C ASN A 209 10.16 -19.92 -12.34
N LEU A 210 9.88 -18.75 -11.78
CA LEU A 210 10.17 -17.48 -12.42
C LEU A 210 11.69 -17.28 -12.47
N LEU A 211 12.21 -16.94 -13.65
CA LEU A 211 13.61 -16.57 -13.80
C LEU A 211 13.70 -15.05 -13.60
N LEU A 212 14.28 -14.66 -12.48
CA LEU A 212 14.51 -13.27 -12.13
C LEU A 212 15.87 -12.81 -12.70
N SER A 213 16.01 -11.55 -13.07
CA SER A 213 17.30 -11.01 -13.47
C SER A 213 18.21 -10.82 -12.25
N THR A 214 19.53 -10.87 -12.46
CA THR A 214 20.51 -10.61 -11.39
C THR A 214 20.28 -9.25 -10.72
N ASP A 215 19.98 -8.22 -11.52
CA ASP A 215 19.69 -6.87 -11.02
C ASP A 215 18.46 -6.87 -10.10
N PHE A 216 17.43 -7.63 -10.47
CA PHE A 216 16.22 -7.77 -9.66
C PHE A 216 16.50 -8.45 -8.32
N GLU A 217 17.32 -9.50 -8.31
CA GLU A 217 17.70 -10.18 -7.06
C GLU A 217 18.49 -9.27 -6.13
N GLN A 218 19.38 -8.44 -6.67
CA GLN A 218 20.14 -7.45 -5.90
C GLN A 218 19.23 -6.39 -5.27
N ASP A 219 18.33 -5.80 -6.06
CA ASP A 219 17.36 -4.82 -5.58
C ASP A 219 16.45 -5.40 -4.49
N ARG A 220 15.98 -6.63 -4.68
CA ARG A 220 15.19 -7.37 -3.69
C ARG A 220 15.95 -7.54 -2.37
N ASN A 221 17.20 -8.01 -2.43
CA ASN A 221 18.00 -8.25 -1.24
C ASN A 221 18.25 -6.97 -0.44
N LEU A 222 18.56 -5.86 -1.11
CA LEU A 222 18.72 -4.55 -0.47
C LEU A 222 17.45 -4.11 0.24
N PHE A 223 16.30 -4.30 -0.41
CA PHE A 223 15.02 -3.94 0.17
C PHE A 223 14.67 -4.83 1.38
N GLU A 224 14.92 -6.14 1.31
CA GLU A 224 14.66 -7.06 2.43
C GLU A 224 15.46 -6.72 3.67
N VAL A 225 16.74 -6.39 3.50
CA VAL A 225 17.61 -5.91 4.59
C VAL A 225 17.03 -4.64 5.20
N TYR A 226 16.60 -3.69 4.37
CA TYR A 226 15.98 -2.46 4.85
C TYR A 226 14.70 -2.72 5.64
N MET A 227 13.75 -3.49 5.10
CA MET A 227 12.48 -3.76 5.77
C MET A 227 12.66 -4.51 7.08
N SER A 228 13.63 -5.43 7.14
CA SER A 228 14.00 -6.13 8.37
C SER A 228 14.51 -5.16 9.43
N ASN A 229 15.40 -4.23 9.03
CA ASN A 229 15.93 -3.20 9.94
C ASN A 229 14.84 -2.23 10.39
N TRP A 230 13.97 -1.79 9.48
CA TRP A 230 12.84 -0.92 9.79
C TRP A 230 11.89 -1.60 10.77
N GLN A 231 11.47 -2.83 10.51
CA GLN A 231 10.57 -3.58 11.39
C GLN A 231 11.19 -3.75 12.78
N LYS A 232 12.48 -4.11 12.85
CA LYS A 232 13.22 -4.21 14.11
C LYS A 232 13.22 -2.87 14.86
N SER A 233 13.57 -1.78 14.19
CA SER A 233 13.59 -0.44 14.77
C SER A 233 12.21 0.00 15.28
N GLN A 234 11.15 -0.32 14.53
CA GLN A 234 9.77 -0.03 14.95
C GLN A 234 9.39 -0.80 16.21
N LEU A 235 9.73 -2.09 16.30
CA LEU A 235 9.43 -2.92 17.47
C LEU A 235 10.27 -2.55 18.71
N GLU A 236 11.51 -2.11 18.50
CA GLU A 236 12.39 -1.62 19.58
C GLU A 236 11.92 -0.27 20.12
N SER A 237 11.49 0.64 19.24
CA SER A 237 11.07 2.00 19.62
C SER A 237 9.62 2.05 20.12
N PHE A 238 8.76 1.17 19.59
CA PHE A 238 7.32 1.14 19.84
C PHE A 238 6.84 -0.32 19.99
N PRO A 239 7.05 -0.96 21.16
CA PRO A 239 6.66 -2.35 21.40
C PRO A 239 5.18 -2.64 21.16
N GLU A 240 4.31 -1.65 21.33
CA GLU A 240 2.87 -1.70 21.04
C GLU A 240 2.56 -1.99 19.57
N ASN A 241 3.47 -1.68 18.64
CA ASN A 241 3.30 -2.02 17.23
C ASN A 241 3.34 -3.53 16.98
N LYS A 242 3.82 -4.33 17.94
CA LYS A 242 3.84 -5.80 17.82
C LYS A 242 2.46 -6.36 17.51
N GLU A 243 1.43 -5.90 18.21
CA GLU A 243 0.04 -6.36 18.00
C GLU A 243 -0.41 -6.01 16.58
N PHE A 244 -0.08 -4.80 16.10
CA PHE A 244 -0.36 -4.38 14.72
C PHE A 244 0.32 -5.30 13.70
N PHE A 245 1.62 -5.58 13.84
CA PHE A 245 2.32 -6.50 12.93
C PHE A 245 1.73 -7.91 12.95
N GLU A 246 1.43 -8.46 14.12
CA GLU A 246 0.81 -9.79 14.26
C GLU A 246 -0.56 -9.84 13.60
N TYR A 247 -1.40 -8.82 13.79
CA TYR A 247 -2.71 -8.76 13.14
C TYR A 247 -2.62 -8.75 11.63
N LEU A 248 -1.65 -8.02 11.06
CA LEU A 248 -1.59 -7.84 9.63
C LEU A 248 -0.81 -8.94 8.90
N THR A 249 -0.02 -9.73 9.63
CA THR A 249 0.78 -10.84 9.09
C THR A 249 -0.04 -11.75 8.15
N PRO A 250 -1.29 -12.14 8.50
CA PRO A 250 -2.15 -12.87 7.59
C PRO A 250 -2.48 -12.22 6.23
N ILE A 251 -2.29 -10.93 6.01
CA ILE A 251 -2.49 -10.36 4.66
C ILE A 251 -1.23 -10.52 3.80
N ILE A 252 -0.07 -10.54 4.44
CA ILE A 252 1.22 -10.40 3.77
C ILE A 252 2.03 -11.68 3.74
N THR A 253 1.61 -12.72 4.45
CA THR A 253 2.18 -14.06 4.33
C THR A 253 1.47 -14.82 3.22
N PHE A 254 2.23 -15.27 2.22
CA PHE A 254 1.73 -16.08 1.11
C PHE A 254 2.12 -17.53 1.32
#